data_AF-A0A1M3EMZ6-F1
#
_entry.id   AF-A0A1M3EMZ6-F1
#
_cell.length_a   1.000
_cell.length_b   1.000
_cell.length_c   1.000
_cell.angle_alpha   90.00
_cell.angle_beta   90.00
_cell.angle_gamma   90.00
#
_symmetry.space_group_name_H-M   'P 1'
#
loop_
_entity.id
_entity.type
_entity.pdbx_description
1 polymer ?
#
loop_
_entity_poly.entity_id
_entity_poly.type
_entity_poly.pdbx_seq_one_letter_code
_entity_poly.pdbx_strand_id
1 'polypeptide(L)'
;MTRASVGRAVAIVAVAGLLVLSAAQGEGAVLAPTWGTSAEAAATVPAGPVSCHDGAMQIVAHEDDDLLFLSPDLLHDIQSGRCVRTVVVTAGDAAQGAAYWKSRERGSQAAYAQMAGVRDAWTTTDAGVPGHPIPLLTLTADPRVSIAFLRLPDGNRRGTGMRVHDHESLMRLWQGLIPTITAVDGSSTYTADTLTSTLTALVNTFAPSTVRTQDWTIPFQTGDNADHTATALFVRSADHAVTSAHALLSYGGYPIWTRPTVVHGADLRDKTAAFVAYAHHDPLMCLEPWCADSVVAALRLSRQYVVASQTTVGPGAG
;
A
#
# COMPACT_ATOMS: atom_id res chain seq x y z
N MET A 1 -38.77 28.77 -55.69
CA MET A 1 -37.88 29.17 -54.57
C MET A 1 -36.86 28.07 -54.38
N THR A 2 -35.61 28.42 -54.64
CA THR A 2 -34.44 27.56 -54.86
C THR A 2 -33.83 27.03 -53.56
N ARG A 3 -33.42 25.76 -53.57
CA ARG A 3 -32.59 25.12 -52.52
C ARG A 3 -31.15 25.63 -52.61
N ALA A 4 -30.50 25.86 -51.46
CA ALA A 4 -29.05 25.84 -51.35
C ALA A 4 -28.62 25.44 -49.93
N SER A 5 -27.97 24.29 -49.85
CA SER A 5 -27.23 23.75 -48.70
C SER A 5 -25.82 24.34 -48.67
N VAL A 6 -25.40 24.92 -47.54
CA VAL A 6 -24.04 25.41 -47.36
C VAL A 6 -23.19 24.33 -46.68
N GLY A 7 -22.28 23.72 -47.45
CA GLY A 7 -21.23 22.85 -46.92
C GLY A 7 -20.04 23.67 -46.43
N ARG A 8 -19.57 23.40 -45.21
CA ARG A 8 -18.30 23.93 -44.68
C ARG A 8 -17.16 23.01 -45.10
N ALA A 9 -16.28 23.50 -45.97
CA ALA A 9 -15.01 22.85 -46.29
C ALA A 9 -13.94 23.26 -45.28
N VAL A 10 -13.27 22.27 -44.69
CA VAL A 10 -12.09 22.42 -43.82
C VAL A 10 -10.85 22.40 -44.72
N ALA A 11 -10.03 23.45 -44.66
CA ALA A 11 -8.74 23.51 -45.35
C ALA A 11 -7.65 22.93 -44.43
N ILE A 12 -7.03 21.82 -44.84
CA ILE A 12 -5.81 21.28 -44.25
C ILE A 12 -4.63 21.79 -45.10
N VAL A 13 -3.75 22.58 -44.50
CA VAL A 13 -2.49 23.02 -45.12
C VAL A 13 -1.45 21.93 -44.88
N ALA A 14 -1.05 21.23 -45.94
CA ALA A 14 0.09 20.30 -45.91
C ALA A 14 1.37 21.06 -46.30
N VAL A 15 2.34 21.13 -45.39
CA VAL A 15 3.69 21.64 -45.68
C VAL A 15 4.55 20.47 -46.10
N ALA A 16 4.88 20.40 -47.39
CA ALA A 16 5.84 19.43 -47.94
C ALA A 16 7.26 19.99 -47.79
N GLY A 17 8.06 19.42 -46.88
CA GLY A 17 9.49 19.66 -46.76
C GLY A 17 10.27 18.72 -47.68
N LEU A 18 10.99 19.30 -48.64
CA LEU A 18 11.87 18.60 -49.58
C LEU A 18 13.19 18.23 -48.88
N LEU A 19 13.51 16.93 -48.77
CA LEU A 19 14.83 16.46 -48.33
C LEU A 19 15.62 15.95 -49.54
N VAL A 20 16.74 16.63 -49.81
CA VAL A 20 17.73 16.24 -50.82
C VAL A 20 18.65 15.19 -50.20
N LEU A 21 18.66 13.97 -50.74
CA LEU A 21 19.67 12.96 -50.42
C LEU A 21 20.91 13.19 -51.27
N SER A 22 22.06 13.42 -50.63
CA SER A 22 23.37 13.31 -51.26
C SER A 22 24.05 12.04 -50.75
N ALA A 23 24.41 11.13 -51.65
CA ALA A 23 25.09 9.89 -51.33
C ALA A 23 26.61 10.12 -51.23
N ALA A 24 27.17 9.93 -50.04
CA ALA A 24 28.61 9.80 -49.84
C ALA A 24 28.93 8.34 -49.53
N GLN A 25 29.72 7.71 -50.40
CA GLN A 25 30.25 6.37 -50.20
C GLN A 25 31.50 6.48 -49.32
N GLY A 26 31.42 5.97 -48.09
CA GLY A 26 32.56 5.77 -47.20
C GLY A 26 32.70 4.29 -46.89
N GLU A 27 33.83 3.70 -47.25
CA GLU A 27 34.22 2.35 -46.87
C GLU A 27 34.43 2.30 -45.35
N GLY A 28 33.54 1.60 -44.65
CA GLY A 28 33.61 1.38 -43.21
C GLY A 28 33.87 -0.09 -42.91
N ALA A 29 35.00 -0.38 -42.27
CA ALA A 29 35.36 -1.71 -41.78
C ALA A 29 34.25 -2.30 -40.89
N VAL A 30 33.85 -3.53 -41.18
CA VAL A 30 32.87 -4.29 -40.39
C VAL A 30 33.55 -4.74 -39.10
N LEU A 31 33.39 -3.99 -38.02
CA LEU A 31 33.65 -4.46 -36.67
C LEU A 31 32.43 -5.26 -36.20
N ALA A 32 32.56 -6.59 -36.16
CA ALA A 32 31.56 -7.44 -35.54
C ALA A 32 31.48 -7.08 -34.04
N PRO A 33 30.29 -6.79 -33.49
CA PRO A 33 30.15 -6.61 -32.05
C PRO A 33 30.41 -7.97 -31.39
N THR A 34 31.48 -8.08 -30.61
CA THR A 34 31.61 -9.15 -29.63
C THR A 34 30.65 -8.82 -28.50
N TRP A 35 29.53 -9.53 -28.44
CA TRP A 35 28.63 -9.48 -27.29
C TRP A 35 29.35 -10.15 -26.14
N GLY A 36 30.08 -9.36 -25.35
CA GLY A 36 30.57 -9.81 -24.05
C GLY A 36 29.36 -10.19 -23.22
N THR A 37 29.26 -11.45 -22.83
CA THR A 37 28.31 -11.90 -21.81
C THR A 37 28.73 -11.28 -20.49
N SER A 38 28.23 -10.09 -20.19
CA SER A 38 28.27 -9.53 -18.85
C SER A 38 27.44 -10.46 -17.97
N ALA A 39 28.09 -11.37 -17.25
CA ALA A 39 27.44 -12.13 -16.21
C ALA A 39 26.88 -11.12 -15.21
N GLU A 40 25.55 -11.03 -15.14
CA GLU A 40 24.85 -10.35 -14.06
C GLU A 40 25.38 -10.94 -12.75
N ALA A 41 26.07 -10.12 -11.96
CA ALA A 41 26.51 -10.53 -10.64
C ALA A 41 25.25 -10.79 -9.82
N ALA A 42 24.88 -12.06 -9.68
CA ALA A 42 23.83 -12.47 -8.76
C ALA A 42 24.23 -11.99 -7.36
N ALA A 43 23.51 -11.00 -6.85
CA ALA A 43 23.68 -10.55 -5.48
C ALA A 43 23.44 -11.77 -4.58
N THR A 44 24.49 -12.20 -3.88
CA THR A 44 24.40 -13.28 -2.91
C THR A 44 23.52 -12.80 -1.76
N VAL A 45 22.27 -13.23 -1.73
CA VAL A 45 21.39 -13.05 -0.56
C VAL A 45 22.04 -13.79 0.60
N PRO A 46 22.35 -13.12 1.74
CA PRO A 46 22.93 -13.80 2.89
C PRO A 46 22.00 -14.91 3.35
N ALA A 47 22.48 -16.16 3.33
CA ALA A 47 21.79 -17.28 3.93
C ALA A 47 22.00 -17.22 5.45
N GLY A 48 21.15 -16.44 6.12
CA GLY A 48 21.07 -16.31 7.57
C GLY A 48 19.76 -15.61 7.93
N PRO A 49 19.30 -15.69 9.20
CA PRO A 49 18.12 -14.94 9.62
C PRO A 49 18.38 -13.45 9.38
N VAL A 50 17.61 -12.80 8.51
CA VAL A 50 17.69 -11.36 8.36
C VAL A 50 17.19 -10.74 9.66
N SER A 51 18.09 -10.08 10.40
CA SER A 51 17.71 -9.30 11.56
C SER A 51 16.95 -8.05 11.11
N CYS A 52 15.66 -8.00 11.42
CA CYS A 52 14.78 -6.89 11.06
C CYS A 52 14.66 -5.82 12.16
N HIS A 53 15.61 -5.77 13.10
CA HIS A 53 15.59 -4.83 14.23
C HIS A 53 15.59 -3.35 13.81
N ASP A 54 16.22 -3.03 12.67
CA ASP A 54 16.14 -1.68 12.08
C ASP A 54 15.00 -1.56 11.07
N GLY A 55 14.05 -2.50 11.04
CA GLY A 55 12.95 -2.59 10.08
C GLY A 55 11.83 -1.57 10.26
N ALA A 56 10.92 -1.53 9.30
CA ALA A 56 9.69 -0.77 9.35
C ALA A 56 8.47 -1.69 9.31
N MET A 57 7.47 -1.38 10.12
CA MET A 57 6.16 -2.00 10.07
C MET A 57 5.08 -0.97 9.76
N GLN A 58 4.16 -1.32 8.86
CA GLN A 58 2.99 -0.54 8.52
C GLN A 58 1.78 -1.33 8.99
N ILE A 59 0.89 -0.73 9.76
CA ILE A 59 -0.37 -1.35 10.14
C ILE A 59 -1.47 -0.45 9.60
N VAL A 60 -2.20 -0.94 8.61
CA VAL A 60 -3.20 -0.17 7.86
C VAL A 60 -4.54 -0.88 7.79
N ALA A 61 -5.59 -0.14 7.47
CA ALA A 61 -6.96 -0.64 7.50
C ALA A 61 -7.25 -1.42 6.23
N HIS A 62 -6.93 -0.83 5.08
CA HIS A 62 -7.20 -1.35 3.75
C HIS A 62 -5.93 -1.55 2.93
N GLU A 63 -6.03 -2.39 1.90
CA GLU A 63 -4.93 -2.90 1.08
C GLU A 63 -4.16 -1.84 0.26
N ASP A 64 -4.72 -0.64 0.13
CA ASP A 64 -4.19 0.50 -0.62
C ASP A 64 -3.72 1.68 0.25
N ASP A 65 -4.04 1.67 1.55
CA ASP A 65 -3.81 2.80 2.45
C ASP A 65 -2.34 3.18 2.59
N ASP A 66 -1.46 2.18 2.62
CA ASP A 66 -0.03 2.38 2.74
C ASP A 66 0.57 2.99 1.47
N LEU A 67 0.09 2.56 0.29
CA LEU A 67 0.44 3.12 -1.02
C LEU A 67 -0.04 4.56 -1.16
N LEU A 68 -1.23 4.88 -0.62
CA LEU A 68 -1.83 6.21 -0.72
C LEU A 68 -1.23 7.20 0.29
N PHE A 69 -1.09 6.80 1.55
CA PHE A 69 -0.83 7.71 2.66
C PHE A 69 0.54 7.52 3.35
N LEU A 70 1.11 6.32 3.33
CA LEU A 70 2.40 6.00 3.98
C LEU A 70 3.58 5.91 2.99
N SER A 71 3.33 6.01 1.68
CA SER A 71 4.34 6.20 0.64
C SER A 71 4.54 7.70 0.31
N PRO A 72 5.77 8.19 0.03
CA PRO A 72 6.98 7.45 -0.34
C PRO A 72 7.81 6.83 0.80
N ASP A 73 7.55 7.09 2.08
CA ASP A 73 8.36 6.47 3.15
C ASP A 73 8.43 4.93 3.06
N LEU A 74 7.28 4.27 2.80
CA LEU A 74 7.22 2.83 2.50
C LEU A 74 8.11 2.43 1.31
N LEU A 75 7.99 3.19 0.21
CA LEU A 75 8.73 2.93 -1.02
C LEU A 75 10.24 3.02 -0.76
N HIS A 76 10.68 4.05 -0.04
CA HIS A 76 12.09 4.25 0.30
C HIS A 76 12.63 3.15 1.21
N ASP A 77 11.85 2.66 2.17
CA ASP A 77 12.26 1.52 3.01
C ASP A 77 12.52 0.27 2.16
N ILE A 78 11.63 -0.06 1.22
CA ILE A 78 11.81 -1.21 0.32
C ILE A 78 13.04 -1.01 -0.59
N GLN A 79 13.15 0.15 -1.25
CA GLN A 79 14.22 0.43 -2.21
C GLN A 79 15.61 0.52 -1.56
N SER A 80 15.68 0.99 -0.31
CA SER A 80 16.92 1.01 0.47
C SER A 80 17.28 -0.35 1.07
N GLY A 81 16.38 -1.34 0.94
CA GLY A 81 16.62 -2.69 1.40
C GLY A 81 16.42 -2.90 2.89
N ARG A 82 15.61 -2.05 3.53
CA ARG A 82 15.17 -2.22 4.90
C ARG A 82 14.21 -3.41 5.00
N CYS A 83 14.17 -4.08 6.15
CA CYS A 83 13.07 -5.02 6.40
C CYS A 83 11.73 -4.26 6.46
N VAL A 84 10.71 -4.79 5.79
CA VAL A 84 9.38 -4.20 5.71
C VAL A 84 8.32 -5.27 5.98
N ARG A 85 7.45 -5.00 6.96
CA ARG A 85 6.26 -5.81 7.26
C ARG A 85 5.02 -4.94 7.20
N THR A 86 4.05 -5.31 6.39
CA THR A 86 2.73 -4.65 6.38
C THR A 86 1.70 -5.56 7.01
N VAL A 87 0.85 -5.01 7.85
CA VAL A 87 -0.31 -5.68 8.42
C VAL A 87 -1.54 -4.93 7.92
N VAL A 88 -2.37 -5.60 7.14
CA VAL A 88 -3.66 -5.07 6.70
C VAL A 88 -4.75 -5.65 7.59
N VAL A 89 -5.46 -4.78 8.31
CA VAL A 89 -6.37 -5.17 9.38
C VAL A 89 -7.69 -5.70 8.84
N THR A 90 -8.24 -5.07 7.80
CA THR A 90 -9.50 -5.51 7.18
C THR A 90 -9.23 -6.28 5.89
N ALA A 91 -10.26 -6.91 5.32
CA ALA A 91 -10.26 -7.46 3.97
C ALA A 91 -10.62 -6.41 2.90
N GLY A 92 -10.93 -5.17 3.32
CA GLY A 92 -11.34 -4.08 2.43
C GLY A 92 -12.40 -4.51 1.42
N ASP A 93 -13.34 -5.34 1.87
CA ASP A 93 -14.15 -6.18 0.99
C ASP A 93 -15.30 -5.41 0.35
N ALA A 94 -15.63 -4.20 0.81
CA ALA A 94 -16.68 -3.35 0.25
C ALA A 94 -18.04 -4.09 0.07
N ALA A 95 -18.37 -5.04 0.96
CA ALA A 95 -19.53 -5.94 0.89
C ALA A 95 -19.55 -6.86 -0.33
N GLN A 96 -18.40 -7.09 -0.96
CA GLN A 96 -18.20 -8.03 -2.06
C GLN A 96 -17.67 -9.37 -1.55
N GLY A 97 -17.80 -10.39 -2.38
CA GLY A 97 -17.37 -11.75 -2.04
C GLY A 97 -15.85 -11.96 -2.07
N ALA A 98 -15.43 -13.17 -1.70
CA ALA A 98 -14.01 -13.51 -1.57
C ALA A 98 -13.16 -13.36 -2.82
N ALA A 99 -13.75 -13.39 -4.01
CA ALA A 99 -13.01 -13.11 -5.24
C ALA A 99 -12.47 -11.66 -5.26
N TYR A 100 -13.21 -10.71 -4.71
CA TYR A 100 -12.87 -9.29 -4.69
C TYR A 100 -11.74 -8.99 -3.69
N TRP A 101 -11.92 -9.29 -2.41
CA TRP A 101 -10.89 -8.97 -1.42
C TRP A 101 -9.59 -9.74 -1.67
N LYS A 102 -9.64 -11.00 -2.13
CA LYS A 102 -8.43 -11.73 -2.57
C LYS A 102 -7.75 -11.07 -3.77
N SER A 103 -8.51 -10.35 -4.60
CA SER A 103 -7.93 -9.56 -5.69
C SER A 103 -7.18 -8.36 -5.14
N ARG A 104 -7.73 -7.64 -4.14
CA ARG A 104 -7.02 -6.55 -3.47
C ARG A 104 -5.74 -7.03 -2.77
N GLU A 105 -5.76 -8.19 -2.10
CA GLU A 105 -4.55 -8.81 -1.53
C GLU A 105 -3.46 -9.08 -2.60
N ARG A 106 -3.87 -9.50 -3.82
CA ARG A 106 -2.96 -9.64 -4.96
C ARG A 106 -2.47 -8.28 -5.49
N GLY A 107 -3.31 -7.26 -5.42
CA GLY A 107 -2.91 -5.88 -5.71
C GLY A 107 -1.77 -5.41 -4.81
N SER A 108 -1.87 -5.63 -3.49
CA SER A 108 -0.79 -5.27 -2.56
C SER A 108 0.49 -6.03 -2.88
N GLN A 109 0.40 -7.34 -3.17
CA GLN A 109 1.54 -8.16 -3.62
C GLN A 109 2.20 -7.59 -4.89
N ALA A 110 1.41 -7.25 -5.91
CA ALA A 110 1.91 -6.67 -7.15
C ALA A 110 2.60 -5.32 -6.93
N ALA A 111 2.01 -4.43 -6.11
CA ALA A 111 2.62 -3.15 -5.77
C ALA A 111 3.95 -3.31 -5.03
N TYR A 112 4.02 -4.23 -4.08
CA TYR A 112 5.25 -4.46 -3.30
C TYR A 112 6.36 -5.08 -4.14
N ALA A 113 6.03 -6.03 -5.03
CA ALA A 113 6.97 -6.57 -6.00
C ALA A 113 7.46 -5.49 -6.98
N GLN A 114 6.56 -4.58 -7.41
CA GLN A 114 6.90 -3.42 -8.24
C GLN A 114 7.88 -2.48 -7.52
N MET A 115 7.63 -2.14 -6.24
CA MET A 115 8.52 -1.28 -5.45
C MET A 115 9.91 -1.91 -5.26
N ALA A 116 9.97 -3.22 -5.05
CA ALA A 116 11.21 -3.98 -4.90
C ALA A 116 11.93 -4.22 -6.25
N GLY A 117 11.30 -3.97 -7.38
CA GLY A 117 11.89 -4.21 -8.70
C GLY A 117 12.11 -5.69 -9.01
N VAL A 118 11.31 -6.58 -8.43
CA VAL A 118 11.42 -8.04 -8.60
C VAL A 118 10.12 -8.65 -9.09
N ARG A 119 10.16 -9.94 -9.44
CA ARG A 119 8.97 -10.70 -9.87
C ARG A 119 7.98 -10.85 -8.71
N ASP A 120 6.71 -10.63 -9.03
CA ASP A 120 5.56 -10.90 -8.15
C ASP A 120 5.41 -12.41 -7.90
N ALA A 121 6.04 -12.88 -6.82
CA ALA A 121 6.01 -14.27 -6.40
C ALA A 121 6.24 -14.35 -4.90
N TRP A 122 5.31 -14.99 -4.18
CA TRP A 122 5.26 -14.97 -2.73
C TRP A 122 5.17 -16.38 -2.15
N THR A 123 5.76 -16.56 -0.98
CA THR A 123 5.54 -17.74 -0.13
C THR A 123 4.60 -17.38 1.00
N THR A 124 3.64 -18.25 1.31
CA THR A 124 2.69 -18.04 2.41
C THR A 124 3.04 -18.92 3.60
N THR A 125 3.11 -18.31 4.77
CA THR A 125 3.18 -18.97 6.08
C THR A 125 2.09 -18.42 7.00
N ASP A 126 2.09 -18.86 8.25
CA ASP A 126 1.32 -18.22 9.31
C ASP A 126 2.18 -17.15 10.02
N ALA A 127 1.57 -16.07 10.51
CA ALA A 127 2.28 -15.03 11.26
C ALA A 127 2.65 -15.46 12.69
N GLY A 128 2.19 -16.62 13.16
CA GLY A 128 2.60 -17.25 14.41
C GLY A 128 1.89 -16.71 15.65
N VAL A 129 0.73 -16.07 15.50
CA VAL A 129 -0.06 -15.57 16.65
C VAL A 129 -0.95 -16.72 17.18
N PRO A 130 -0.74 -17.21 18.41
CA PRO A 130 -1.49 -18.34 18.94
C PRO A 130 -3.01 -18.09 18.93
N GLY A 131 -3.77 -19.03 18.36
CA GLY A 131 -5.23 -18.94 18.28
C GLY A 131 -5.77 -18.01 17.19
N HIS A 132 -4.89 -17.32 16.45
CA HIS A 132 -5.26 -16.39 15.39
C HIS A 132 -4.43 -16.68 14.14
N PRO A 133 -4.84 -17.66 13.30
CA PRO A 133 -4.15 -17.91 12.05
C PRO A 133 -4.22 -16.66 11.16
N ILE A 134 -3.05 -16.13 10.79
CA ILE A 134 -2.92 -14.90 10.00
C ILE A 134 -1.98 -15.22 8.84
N PRO A 135 -2.48 -15.25 7.59
CA PRO A 135 -1.63 -15.50 6.43
C PRO A 135 -0.55 -14.42 6.33
N LEU A 136 0.70 -14.85 6.34
CA LEU A 136 1.89 -14.02 6.13
C LEU A 136 2.50 -14.36 4.79
N LEU A 137 2.49 -13.41 3.87
CA LEU A 137 3.09 -13.53 2.55
C LEU A 137 4.47 -12.88 2.58
N THR A 138 5.50 -13.61 2.16
CA THR A 138 6.89 -13.13 2.08
C THR A 138 7.35 -13.16 0.61
N LEU A 139 7.91 -12.05 0.14
CA LEU A 139 8.33 -11.90 -1.25
C LEU A 139 9.53 -12.81 -1.53
N THR A 140 9.41 -13.68 -2.52
CA THR A 140 10.39 -14.77 -2.72
C THR A 140 11.77 -14.25 -3.11
N ALA A 141 11.82 -13.25 -3.98
CA ALA A 141 13.07 -12.67 -4.47
C ALA A 141 13.67 -11.64 -3.51
N ASP A 142 12.87 -11.11 -2.58
CA ASP A 142 13.33 -10.23 -1.50
C ASP A 142 12.60 -10.54 -0.18
N PRO A 143 13.07 -11.56 0.57
CA PRO A 143 12.39 -12.02 1.79
C PRO A 143 12.36 -11.01 2.95
N ARG A 144 12.96 -9.83 2.78
CA ARG A 144 12.85 -8.71 3.73
C ARG A 144 11.48 -8.05 3.67
N VAL A 145 10.73 -8.28 2.61
CA VAL A 145 9.44 -7.66 2.33
C VAL A 145 8.32 -8.66 2.53
N SER A 146 7.30 -8.28 3.31
CA SER A 146 6.25 -9.20 3.72
C SER A 146 4.95 -8.51 4.12
N ILE A 147 3.81 -9.18 3.93
CA ILE A 147 2.45 -8.65 4.15
C ILE A 147 1.62 -9.68 4.91
N ALA A 148 0.94 -9.26 5.97
CA ALA A 148 0.03 -10.07 6.78
C ALA A 148 -1.41 -9.53 6.66
N PHE A 149 -2.40 -10.42 6.50
CA PHE A 149 -3.80 -10.03 6.33
C PHE A 149 -4.67 -10.60 7.47
N LEU A 150 -5.28 -9.75 8.28
CA LEU A 150 -6.21 -10.16 9.34
C LEU A 150 -7.63 -10.42 8.80
N ARG A 151 -7.97 -9.83 7.66
CA ARG A 151 -9.23 -10.04 6.93
C ARG A 151 -10.50 -9.72 7.73
N LEU A 152 -10.43 -8.77 8.65
CA LEU A 152 -11.62 -8.28 9.35
C LEU A 152 -12.58 -7.59 8.37
N PRO A 153 -13.89 -7.56 8.61
CA PRO A 153 -14.85 -6.93 7.70
C PRO A 153 -14.60 -5.44 7.59
N ASP A 154 -14.71 -4.92 6.36
CA ASP A 154 -14.71 -3.48 6.11
C ASP A 154 -15.93 -2.84 6.82
N GLY A 155 -15.65 -1.82 7.62
CA GLY A 155 -16.60 -1.13 8.47
C GLY A 155 -17.43 -0.06 7.76
N ASN A 156 -17.19 0.14 6.46
CA ASN A 156 -17.56 1.29 5.63
C ASN A 156 -17.01 2.63 6.16
N ARG A 157 -17.09 3.67 5.33
CA ARG A 157 -16.53 5.00 5.66
C ARG A 157 -17.03 5.60 6.97
N ARG A 158 -18.27 5.29 7.39
CA ARG A 158 -18.87 5.78 8.65
C ARG A 158 -18.58 4.88 9.85
N GLY A 159 -18.04 3.68 9.64
CA GLY A 159 -17.77 2.70 10.69
C GLY A 159 -19.03 2.05 11.25
N THR A 160 -20.15 2.09 10.54
CA THR A 160 -21.39 1.46 11.03
C THR A 160 -21.41 -0.04 10.78
N GLY A 161 -20.41 -0.58 10.09
CA GLY A 161 -20.40 -1.95 9.58
C GLY A 161 -21.37 -2.12 8.41
N MET A 162 -21.11 -3.13 7.60
CA MET A 162 -21.95 -3.50 6.46
C MET A 162 -22.93 -4.61 6.85
N ARG A 163 -24.14 -4.59 6.26
CA ARG A 163 -25.21 -5.56 6.59
C ARG A 163 -24.78 -7.01 6.33
N VAL A 164 -23.95 -7.24 5.31
CA VAL A 164 -23.46 -8.59 4.97
C VAL A 164 -22.58 -9.21 6.05
N HIS A 165 -22.07 -8.37 6.98
CA HIS A 165 -21.23 -8.75 8.11
C HIS A 165 -21.91 -8.42 9.44
N ASP A 166 -23.25 -8.43 9.50
CA ASP A 166 -24.03 -8.15 10.70
C ASP A 166 -23.66 -6.84 11.43
N HIS A 167 -23.24 -5.83 10.65
CA HIS A 167 -22.76 -4.55 11.16
C HIS A 167 -21.53 -4.64 12.08
N GLU A 168 -20.70 -5.67 11.93
CA GLU A 168 -19.37 -5.70 12.52
C GLU A 168 -18.46 -4.66 11.85
N SER A 169 -17.61 -4.00 12.64
CA SER A 169 -16.61 -3.02 12.17
C SER A 169 -15.60 -2.70 13.27
N LEU A 170 -14.42 -2.21 12.88
CA LEU A 170 -13.38 -1.83 13.84
C LEU A 170 -13.84 -0.69 14.76
N MET A 171 -14.55 0.32 14.24
CA MET A 171 -15.08 1.42 15.06
C MET A 171 -16.04 0.91 16.14
N ARG A 172 -16.97 0.03 15.77
CA ARG A 172 -17.95 -0.52 16.73
C ARG A 172 -17.28 -1.40 17.78
N LEU A 173 -16.27 -2.17 17.41
CA LEU A 173 -15.46 -2.95 18.35
C LEU A 173 -14.72 -2.03 19.33
N TRP A 174 -14.02 -1.01 18.80
CA TRP A 174 -13.29 -0.02 19.60
C TRP A 174 -14.20 0.72 20.60
N GLN A 175 -15.42 1.07 20.18
CA GLN A 175 -16.41 1.74 21.02
C GLN A 175 -17.15 0.81 21.98
N GLY A 176 -16.87 -0.50 21.97
CA GLY A 176 -17.56 -1.49 22.80
C GLY A 176 -19.03 -1.71 22.41
N LEU A 177 -19.43 -1.34 21.19
CA LEU A 177 -20.80 -1.51 20.68
C LEU A 177 -21.07 -2.93 20.18
N ILE A 178 -20.01 -3.69 19.90
CA ILE A 178 -20.03 -5.12 19.63
C ILE A 178 -18.96 -5.79 20.50
N PRO A 179 -19.20 -7.01 21.00
CA PRO A 179 -18.23 -7.71 21.85
C PRO A 179 -17.09 -8.33 21.04
N THR A 180 -17.34 -8.66 19.78
CA THR A 180 -16.41 -9.37 18.90
C THR A 180 -16.53 -8.90 17.45
N ILE A 181 -15.48 -9.16 16.68
CA ILE A 181 -15.42 -9.04 15.22
C ILE A 181 -14.83 -10.33 14.65
N THR A 182 -15.36 -10.84 13.55
CA THR A 182 -14.95 -12.10 12.93
C THR A 182 -14.44 -11.86 11.51
N ALA A 183 -13.28 -12.42 11.18
CA ALA A 183 -12.70 -12.34 9.84
C ALA A 183 -13.69 -12.85 8.79
N VAL A 184 -13.72 -12.23 7.61
CA VAL A 184 -14.71 -12.52 6.55
C VAL A 184 -14.61 -13.94 5.97
N ASP A 185 -13.52 -14.65 6.24
CA ASP A 185 -13.30 -16.05 5.89
C ASP A 185 -13.49 -17.02 7.06
N GLY A 186 -13.90 -16.51 8.24
CA GLY A 186 -14.13 -17.29 9.45
C GLY A 186 -12.85 -17.78 10.14
N SER A 187 -11.67 -17.31 9.73
CA SER A 187 -10.38 -17.79 10.24
C SER A 187 -10.10 -17.40 11.70
N SER A 188 -10.60 -16.25 12.14
CA SER A 188 -10.37 -15.71 13.48
C SER A 188 -11.54 -14.84 13.94
N THR A 189 -11.78 -14.82 15.26
CA THR A 189 -12.69 -13.88 15.92
C THR A 189 -11.93 -13.17 17.04
N TYR A 190 -12.13 -11.86 17.17
CA TYR A 190 -11.42 -11.02 18.12
C TYR A 190 -12.40 -10.23 18.99
N THR A 191 -12.15 -10.17 20.28
CA THR A 191 -12.56 -9.03 21.12
C THR A 191 -11.59 -7.86 20.91
N ALA A 192 -11.93 -6.67 21.41
CA ALA A 192 -11.03 -5.52 21.40
C ALA A 192 -9.66 -5.82 22.06
N ASP A 193 -9.67 -6.57 23.18
CA ASP A 193 -8.45 -6.95 23.90
C ASP A 193 -7.59 -7.92 23.08
N THR A 194 -8.20 -8.94 22.47
CA THR A 194 -7.45 -9.92 21.66
C THR A 194 -6.94 -9.34 20.35
N LEU A 195 -7.64 -8.35 19.76
CA LEU A 195 -7.13 -7.63 18.61
C LEU A 195 -5.91 -6.78 19.01
N THR A 196 -6.02 -6.05 20.12
CA THR A 196 -4.90 -5.25 20.66
C THR A 196 -3.68 -6.13 20.95
N SER A 197 -3.86 -7.25 21.65
CA SER A 197 -2.76 -8.16 21.98
C SER A 197 -2.17 -8.86 20.76
N THR A 198 -2.99 -9.15 19.74
CA THR A 198 -2.52 -9.65 18.43
C THR A 198 -1.60 -8.65 17.75
N LEU A 199 -1.98 -7.37 17.70
CA LEU A 199 -1.15 -6.32 17.12
C LEU A 199 0.15 -6.13 17.92
N THR A 200 0.08 -6.14 19.25
CA THR A 200 1.27 -6.12 20.12
C THR A 200 2.20 -7.31 19.82
N ALA A 201 1.66 -8.52 19.65
CA ALA A 201 2.45 -9.71 19.35
C ALA A 201 3.14 -9.62 17.98
N LEU A 202 2.43 -9.12 16.96
CA LEU A 202 3.00 -8.91 15.63
C LEU A 202 4.17 -7.91 15.67
N VAL A 203 4.00 -6.77 16.36
CA VAL A 203 5.06 -5.76 16.51
C VAL A 203 6.24 -6.31 17.29
N ASN A 204 6.02 -6.98 18.43
CA ASN A 204 7.10 -7.56 19.23
C ASN A 204 7.87 -8.67 18.48
N THR A 205 7.18 -9.47 17.67
CA THR A 205 7.81 -10.55 16.89
C THR A 205 8.67 -10.00 15.76
N PHE A 206 8.22 -8.93 15.09
CA PHE A 206 8.99 -8.29 14.03
C PHE A 206 10.08 -7.35 14.56
N ALA A 207 9.85 -6.76 15.75
CA ALA A 207 10.73 -5.83 16.45
C ALA A 207 11.27 -4.68 15.57
N PRO A 208 10.39 -3.92 14.88
CA PRO A 208 10.82 -2.84 14.00
C PRO A 208 11.38 -1.65 14.79
N SER A 209 12.19 -0.80 14.15
CA SER A 209 12.56 0.52 14.69
C SER A 209 11.56 1.63 14.32
N THR A 210 10.63 1.35 13.39
CA THR A 210 9.54 2.27 13.01
C THR A 210 8.23 1.52 12.82
N VAL A 211 7.17 1.99 13.46
CA VAL A 211 5.79 1.55 13.22
C VAL A 211 5.02 2.73 12.61
N ARG A 212 4.26 2.49 11.56
CA ARG A 212 3.42 3.49 10.88
C ARG A 212 1.97 3.02 10.85
N THR A 213 1.04 3.92 11.07
CA THR A 213 -0.41 3.67 10.95
C THR A 213 -1.12 4.94 10.47
N GLN A 214 -2.42 4.87 10.19
CA GLN A 214 -3.22 6.06 9.85
C GLN A 214 -3.46 6.97 11.08
N ASP A 215 -4.37 7.94 10.94
CA ASP A 215 -4.51 9.08 11.84
C ASP A 215 -5.27 8.77 13.15
N TRP A 216 -4.57 8.71 14.28
CA TRP A 216 -5.19 8.59 15.61
C TRP A 216 -5.51 9.95 16.27
N THR A 217 -5.20 11.07 15.63
CA THR A 217 -5.35 12.42 16.20
C THR A 217 -6.72 13.04 15.95
N ILE A 218 -7.50 12.46 15.02
CA ILE A 218 -8.82 12.93 14.64
C ILE A 218 -9.92 12.04 15.24
N PRO A 219 -11.09 12.61 15.58
CA PRO A 219 -12.24 11.81 15.99
C PRO A 219 -12.81 11.01 14.82
N PHE A 220 -13.51 9.91 15.13
CA PHE A 220 -14.35 9.23 14.16
C PHE A 220 -15.30 10.20 13.44
N GLN A 221 -15.59 9.91 12.17
CA GLN A 221 -16.60 10.61 11.37
C GLN A 221 -16.31 12.11 11.13
N THR A 222 -15.04 12.52 11.20
CA THR A 222 -14.60 13.90 10.91
C THR A 222 -13.99 14.09 9.50
N GLY A 223 -14.28 13.16 8.59
CA GLY A 223 -13.93 13.25 7.17
C GLY A 223 -13.08 12.10 6.65
N ASP A 224 -12.34 11.43 7.53
CA ASP A 224 -11.61 10.21 7.21
C ASP A 224 -12.49 8.95 7.24
N ASN A 225 -11.95 7.82 6.80
CA ASN A 225 -12.59 6.52 6.95
C ASN A 225 -12.54 6.09 8.43
N ALA A 226 -13.66 5.63 8.99
CA ALA A 226 -13.72 5.17 10.37
C ALA A 226 -12.78 3.98 10.64
N ASP A 227 -12.53 3.10 9.68
CA ASP A 227 -11.57 2.00 9.86
C ASP A 227 -10.13 2.51 9.93
N HIS A 228 -9.78 3.63 9.28
CA HIS A 228 -8.45 4.24 9.42
C HIS A 228 -8.26 4.70 10.87
N THR A 229 -9.22 5.47 11.39
CA THR A 229 -9.18 5.97 12.77
C THR A 229 -9.18 4.82 13.77
N ALA A 230 -10.02 3.79 13.57
CA ALA A 230 -10.07 2.64 14.48
C ALA A 230 -8.77 1.84 14.47
N THR A 231 -8.19 1.58 13.29
CA THR A 231 -6.90 0.91 13.15
C THR A 231 -5.81 1.68 13.89
N ALA A 232 -5.72 2.99 13.65
CA ALA A 232 -4.74 3.84 14.31
C ALA A 232 -4.88 3.85 15.84
N LEU A 233 -6.11 3.85 16.35
CA LEU A 233 -6.38 3.77 17.78
C LEU A 233 -6.01 2.41 18.38
N PHE A 234 -6.32 1.30 17.71
CA PHE A 234 -5.90 -0.04 18.13
C PHE A 234 -4.37 -0.19 18.11
N VAL A 235 -3.69 0.32 17.08
CA VAL A 235 -2.22 0.32 17.01
C VAL A 235 -1.62 1.12 18.15
N ARG A 236 -2.13 2.32 18.40
CA ARG A 236 -1.68 3.16 19.52
C ARG A 236 -1.95 2.52 20.88
N SER A 237 -3.06 1.81 21.02
CA SER A 237 -3.34 1.03 22.23
C SER A 237 -2.37 -0.13 22.40
N ALA A 238 -2.06 -0.84 21.32
CA ALA A 238 -1.13 -1.97 21.31
C ALA A 238 0.31 -1.54 21.65
N ASP A 239 0.72 -0.35 21.20
CA ASP A 239 2.03 0.25 21.45
C ASP A 239 2.36 0.38 22.94
N HIS A 240 1.36 0.62 23.80
CA HIS A 240 1.56 0.66 25.26
C HIS A 240 2.11 -0.63 25.88
N ALA A 241 1.96 -1.77 25.19
CA ALA A 241 2.46 -3.08 25.61
C ALA A 241 3.61 -3.60 24.72
N VAL A 242 4.06 -2.82 23.72
CA VAL A 242 5.22 -3.17 22.90
C VAL A 242 6.49 -2.93 23.71
N THR A 243 7.43 -3.87 23.61
CA THR A 243 8.67 -3.87 24.38
C THR A 243 9.90 -3.48 23.56
N SER A 244 9.81 -3.59 22.23
CA SER A 244 10.87 -3.15 21.33
C SER A 244 10.91 -1.62 21.25
N ALA A 245 12.11 -1.05 21.28
CA ALA A 245 12.28 0.39 21.10
C ALA A 245 11.99 0.78 19.66
N HIS A 246 11.10 1.75 19.45
CA HIS A 246 10.71 2.18 18.10
C HIS A 246 10.06 3.57 18.09
N ALA A 247 9.94 4.16 16.90
CA ALA A 247 9.12 5.34 16.67
C ALA A 247 7.76 4.91 16.08
N LEU A 248 6.66 5.31 16.71
CA LEU A 248 5.30 5.16 16.19
C LEU A 248 4.89 6.46 15.47
N LEU A 249 4.53 6.37 14.19
CA LEU A 249 4.18 7.51 13.33
C LEU A 249 2.73 7.41 12.83
N SER A 250 2.00 8.51 12.98
CA SER A 250 0.61 8.68 12.51
C SER A 250 0.63 9.39 11.17
N TYR A 251 -0.01 8.81 10.15
CA TYR A 251 -0.14 9.43 8.83
C TYR A 251 -1.58 9.89 8.58
N GLY A 252 -1.74 11.09 8.06
CA GLY A 252 -3.06 11.62 7.70
C GLY A 252 -3.69 10.84 6.54
N GLY A 253 -4.96 10.46 6.70
CA GLY A 253 -5.76 9.79 5.66
C GLY A 253 -6.47 10.77 4.73
N TYR A 254 -7.75 10.55 4.43
CA TYR A 254 -8.48 11.36 3.45
C TYR A 254 -8.42 12.87 3.67
N PRO A 255 -8.52 13.43 4.90
CA PRO A 255 -8.52 14.89 5.13
C PRO A 255 -7.33 15.65 4.56
N ILE A 256 -6.21 14.97 4.26
CA ILE A 256 -5.01 15.61 3.69
C ILE A 256 -5.25 16.24 2.31
N TRP A 257 -6.35 15.92 1.62
CA TRP A 257 -6.68 16.46 0.29
C TRP A 257 -6.68 17.99 0.24
N THR A 258 -6.96 18.65 1.38
CA THR A 258 -6.95 20.11 1.53
C THR A 258 -5.56 20.72 1.71
N ARG A 259 -4.53 19.91 1.97
CA ARG A 259 -3.16 20.36 2.19
C ARG A 259 -2.44 20.59 0.84
N PRO A 260 -1.33 21.34 0.80
CA PRO A 260 -0.49 21.44 -0.39
C PRO A 260 -0.02 20.07 -0.91
N THR A 261 0.35 19.98 -2.18
CA THR A 261 1.09 18.81 -2.67
C THR A 261 2.53 18.90 -2.21
N VAL A 262 3.11 17.79 -1.74
CA VAL A 262 4.50 17.74 -1.22
C VAL A 262 5.31 16.56 -1.77
N VAL A 263 4.66 15.62 -2.48
CA VAL A 263 5.34 14.49 -3.13
C VAL A 263 5.47 14.83 -4.62
N HIS A 264 6.71 14.84 -5.12
CA HIS A 264 7.04 15.33 -6.47
C HIS A 264 8.12 14.46 -7.14
N GLY A 265 8.38 14.72 -8.43
CA GLY A 265 9.54 14.16 -9.13
C GLY A 265 9.55 12.63 -9.15
N ALA A 266 10.70 12.04 -8.78
CA ALA A 266 10.89 10.59 -8.74
C ALA A 266 9.95 9.92 -7.74
N ASP A 267 9.81 10.46 -6.53
CA ASP A 267 8.93 9.91 -5.50
C ASP A 267 7.48 9.80 -5.99
N LEU A 268 6.95 10.86 -6.62
CA LEU A 268 5.59 10.83 -7.16
C LEU A 268 5.46 9.82 -8.29
N ARG A 269 6.43 9.75 -9.20
CA ARG A 269 6.44 8.79 -10.30
C ARG A 269 6.42 7.35 -9.79
N ASP A 270 7.31 7.02 -8.86
CA ASP A 270 7.52 5.66 -8.40
C ASP A 270 6.40 5.22 -7.45
N LYS A 271 5.90 6.12 -6.59
CA LYS A 271 4.67 5.93 -5.80
C LYS A 271 3.46 5.68 -6.70
N THR A 272 3.33 6.42 -7.80
CA THR A 272 2.25 6.22 -8.78
C THR A 272 2.37 4.87 -9.47
N ALA A 273 3.60 4.44 -9.84
CA ALA A 273 3.82 3.14 -10.46
C ALA A 273 3.42 1.98 -9.53
N ALA A 274 3.74 2.08 -8.24
CA ALA A 274 3.32 1.11 -7.23
C ALA A 274 1.78 1.06 -7.10
N PHE A 275 1.13 2.23 -7.00
CA PHE A 275 -0.33 2.29 -6.92
C PHE A 275 -1.03 1.78 -8.18
N VAL A 276 -0.48 2.03 -9.37
CA VAL A 276 -1.03 1.48 -10.62
C VAL A 276 -0.92 -0.05 -10.66
N ALA A 277 0.22 -0.60 -10.20
CA ALA A 277 0.38 -2.05 -10.08
C ALA A 277 -0.68 -2.67 -9.15
N TYR A 278 -0.99 -2.00 -8.03
CA TYR A 278 -2.11 -2.37 -7.16
C TYR A 278 -3.46 -2.31 -7.88
N ALA A 279 -3.76 -1.16 -8.49
CA ALA A 279 -5.09 -0.84 -8.99
C ALA A 279 -5.52 -1.73 -10.17
N HIS A 280 -4.59 -2.35 -10.90
CA HIS A 280 -4.92 -3.39 -11.88
C HIS A 280 -5.66 -4.61 -11.29
N HIS A 281 -5.58 -4.81 -9.97
CA HIS A 281 -6.26 -5.88 -9.27
C HIS A 281 -7.50 -5.44 -8.49
N ASP A 282 -7.81 -4.14 -8.45
CA ASP A 282 -9.00 -3.61 -7.79
C ASP A 282 -10.04 -3.18 -8.84
N PRO A 283 -11.08 -3.98 -9.10
CA PRO A 283 -12.09 -3.66 -10.11
C PRO A 283 -12.97 -2.45 -9.74
N LEU A 284 -12.91 -1.93 -8.51
CA LEU A 284 -13.56 -0.68 -8.14
C LEU A 284 -12.68 0.54 -8.41
N MET A 285 -11.40 0.35 -8.71
CA MET A 285 -10.51 1.42 -9.14
C MET A 285 -10.58 1.59 -10.65
N CYS A 286 -10.87 2.82 -11.10
CA CYS A 286 -10.74 3.17 -12.51
C CYS A 286 -9.48 4.02 -12.75
N LEU A 287 -8.54 3.48 -13.52
CA LEU A 287 -7.28 4.13 -13.87
C LEU A 287 -7.35 5.00 -15.13
N GLU A 288 -8.49 5.01 -15.82
CA GLU A 288 -8.61 5.78 -17.06
C GLU A 288 -8.58 7.30 -16.79
N PRO A 289 -7.99 8.11 -17.68
CA PRO A 289 -7.85 9.55 -17.46
C PRO A 289 -9.17 10.31 -17.28
N TRP A 290 -10.29 9.75 -17.75
CA TRP A 290 -11.62 10.35 -17.63
C TRP A 290 -12.38 9.91 -16.36
N CYS A 291 -11.81 9.01 -15.56
CA CYS A 291 -12.43 8.55 -14.33
C CYS A 291 -12.19 9.52 -13.17
N ALA A 292 -13.23 9.74 -12.35
CA ALA A 292 -13.08 10.55 -11.14
C ALA A 292 -12.06 9.94 -10.17
N ASP A 293 -11.99 8.61 -10.11
CA ASP A 293 -11.07 7.89 -9.22
C ASP A 293 -9.60 8.11 -9.59
N SER A 294 -9.27 8.27 -10.88
CA SER A 294 -7.88 8.57 -11.29
C SER A 294 -7.46 9.97 -10.84
N VAL A 295 -8.37 10.96 -10.87
CA VAL A 295 -8.14 12.31 -10.33
C VAL A 295 -7.98 12.25 -8.81
N VAL A 296 -8.87 11.55 -8.12
CA VAL A 296 -8.84 11.40 -6.66
C VAL A 296 -7.56 10.69 -6.21
N ALA A 297 -7.16 9.61 -6.90
CA ALA A 297 -5.91 8.92 -6.65
C ALA A 297 -4.71 9.86 -6.86
N ALA A 298 -4.64 10.59 -7.97
CA ALA A 298 -3.55 11.54 -8.22
C ALA A 298 -3.44 12.62 -7.13
N LEU A 299 -4.58 13.11 -6.62
CA LEU A 299 -4.60 14.06 -5.50
C LEU A 299 -4.03 13.45 -4.21
N ARG A 300 -4.29 12.18 -3.93
CA ARG A 300 -3.74 11.48 -2.76
C ARG A 300 -2.26 11.15 -2.95
N LEU A 301 -1.88 10.64 -4.12
CA LEU A 301 -0.51 10.22 -4.42
C LEU A 301 0.50 11.38 -4.30
N SER A 302 0.08 12.60 -4.64
CA SER A 302 0.90 13.83 -4.52
C SER A 302 1.06 14.37 -3.07
N ARG A 303 0.57 13.65 -2.06
CA ARG A 303 0.59 14.06 -0.66
C ARG A 303 1.01 12.90 0.26
N GLN A 304 1.67 13.27 1.34
CA GLN A 304 1.97 12.41 2.48
C GLN A 304 2.24 13.32 3.67
N TYR A 305 1.68 12.99 4.83
CA TYR A 305 1.87 13.80 6.03
C TYR A 305 1.89 12.95 7.28
N VAL A 306 3.01 13.00 8.00
CA VAL A 306 3.04 12.62 9.42
C VAL A 306 2.29 13.71 10.20
N VAL A 307 1.30 13.31 10.99
CA VAL A 307 0.42 14.21 11.77
C VAL A 307 0.65 14.09 13.28
N ALA A 308 1.24 12.98 13.73
CA ALA A 308 1.69 12.78 15.10
C ALA A 308 2.78 11.70 15.15
N SER A 309 3.52 11.68 16.25
CA SER A 309 4.52 10.66 16.55
C SER A 309 4.59 10.36 18.04
N GLN A 310 4.99 9.14 18.39
CA GLN A 310 5.35 8.72 19.74
C GLN A 310 6.68 7.95 19.67
N THR A 311 7.45 8.00 20.74
CA THR A 311 8.68 7.20 20.87
C THR A 311 8.48 6.20 22.00
N THR A 312 8.58 4.93 21.67
CA THR A 312 8.53 3.83 22.64
C THR A 312 9.96 3.45 22.98
N VAL A 313 10.31 3.60 24.24
CA VAL A 313 11.64 3.29 24.76
C VAL A 313 11.59 1.87 25.31
N GLY A 314 12.43 0.98 24.77
CA GLY A 314 12.50 -0.39 25.28
C GLY A 314 12.90 -0.43 26.77
N PRO A 315 12.59 -1.52 27.48
CA PRO A 315 12.94 -1.67 28.90
C PRO A 315 14.47 -1.72 29.05
N GLY A 316 15.11 -0.56 29.21
CA GLY A 316 16.58 -0.46 29.31
C GLY A 316 17.21 0.92 29.11
N ALA A 317 16.47 1.99 28.81
CA ALA A 317 17.05 3.34 28.69
C ALA A 317 16.58 4.31 29.80
N GLY A 318 16.58 3.83 31.04
CA GLY A 318 16.45 4.62 32.26
C GLY A 318 17.77 4.70 33.01
#